data_AF-A0A929E020-F1
#
_entry.id   AF-A0A929E020-F1
#
_cell.length_a   1.000
_cell.length_b   1.000
_cell.length_c   1.000
_cell.angle_alpha   90.00
_cell.angle_beta   90.00
_cell.angle_gamma   90.00
#
_symmetry.space_group_name_H-M   'P 1'
#
loop_
_entity.id
_entity.type
_entity.pdbx_description
1 polymer ?
#
loop_
_entity_poly.entity_id
_entity_poly.type
_entity_poly.pdbx_seq_one_letter_code
_entity_poly.pdbx_strand_id
1 'polypeptide(L)'
;MRNLFVNHVILLTLIASVLLVSSCDTKEEIHEVDLIGTWDIGQASVDIKVGPISLFDFLISTLQFGQEAAQELVDQYTSEFVEIGGGTVTFNEDYSYLMLQYELEESGTWELEEDKLYMIITGETQDDNPLSVESLNSSAAIVVWEEEQEISLGEDMNDFTATIIIELNLSKQ
;
A
#
# COMPACT_ATOMS: atom_id res chain seq x y z
N MET A 1 -39.44 -45.79 -9.46
CA MET A 1 -38.63 -44.56 -9.40
C MET A 1 -39.39 -43.55 -8.55
N ARG A 2 -38.79 -43.11 -7.43
CA ARG A 2 -39.44 -42.27 -6.41
C ARG A 2 -39.24 -40.81 -6.80
N ASN A 3 -40.28 -40.11 -7.23
CA ASN A 3 -40.21 -38.67 -7.47
C ASN A 3 -40.33 -37.95 -6.12
N LEU A 4 -39.23 -37.36 -5.68
CA LEU A 4 -39.15 -36.55 -4.47
C LEU A 4 -39.81 -35.19 -4.74
N PHE A 5 -40.89 -34.89 -4.02
CA PHE A 5 -41.44 -33.54 -3.95
C PHE A 5 -40.52 -32.69 -3.07
N VAL A 6 -39.79 -31.76 -3.67
CA VAL A 6 -39.01 -30.76 -2.92
C VAL A 6 -39.99 -29.68 -2.46
N ASN A 7 -40.23 -29.61 -1.16
CA ASN A 7 -41.08 -28.60 -0.54
C ASN A 7 -40.42 -27.22 -0.70
N HIS A 8 -41.04 -26.33 -1.48
CA HIS A 8 -40.49 -25.00 -1.81
C HIS A 8 -40.21 -24.12 -0.59
N VAL A 9 -40.85 -24.40 0.55
CA VAL A 9 -40.61 -23.70 1.82
C VAL A 9 -39.24 -24.06 2.42
N ILE A 10 -38.78 -25.31 2.25
CA ILE A 10 -37.49 -25.79 2.77
C ILE A 10 -36.32 -25.25 1.93
N LEU A 11 -36.54 -25.07 0.62
CA LEU A 11 -35.53 -24.52 -0.30
C LEU A 11 -35.24 -23.03 0.00
N LEU A 12 -36.25 -22.26 0.39
CA LEU A 12 -36.13 -20.82 0.68
C LEU A 12 -35.41 -20.55 2.02
N THR A 13 -35.58 -21.42 3.01
CA THR A 13 -34.84 -21.34 4.29
C THR A 13 -33.36 -21.68 4.15
N LEU A 14 -32.96 -22.46 3.14
CA LEU A 14 -31.56 -22.88 2.98
C LEU A 14 -30.70 -21.81 2.28
N ILE A 15 -31.31 -20.92 1.49
CA ILE A 15 -30.63 -19.82 0.79
C ILE A 15 -30.39 -18.61 1.72
N ALA A 16 -31.26 -18.38 2.71
CA ALA A 16 -31.09 -17.29 3.68
C ALA A 16 -29.90 -17.52 4.65
N SER A 17 -29.52 -18.77 4.89
CA SER A 17 -28.39 -19.13 5.76
C SER A 17 -27.01 -18.93 5.13
N VAL A 18 -26.93 -18.66 3.82
CA VAL A 18 -25.67 -18.53 3.07
C VAL A 18 -25.19 -17.08 2.99
N LEU A 19 -26.00 -16.11 3.45
CA LEU A 19 -25.73 -14.67 3.27
C LEU A 19 -25.13 -13.94 4.49
N LEU A 20 -24.65 -14.66 5.52
CA LEU A 20 -24.11 -14.03 6.75
C LEU A 20 -22.71 -14.50 7.16
N VAL A 21 -21.92 -15.02 6.22
CA VAL A 21 -20.45 -14.99 6.33
C VAL A 21 -19.92 -13.88 5.44
N SER A 22 -20.38 -12.65 5.70
CA SER A 22 -19.48 -11.51 5.52
C SER A 22 -18.38 -11.73 6.55
N SER A 23 -17.24 -12.25 6.11
CA SER A 23 -15.99 -12.08 6.83
C SER A 23 -15.81 -10.57 6.95
N CYS A 24 -16.29 -9.98 8.04
CA CYS A 24 -15.65 -8.79 8.55
C CYS A 24 -14.25 -9.27 8.92
N ASP A 25 -13.31 -9.10 8.00
CA ASP A 25 -11.92 -9.03 8.38
C ASP A 25 -11.85 -7.87 9.37
N THR A 26 -11.89 -8.20 10.66
CA THR A 26 -11.56 -7.25 11.71
C THR A 26 -10.11 -6.92 11.44
N LYS A 27 -9.85 -5.76 10.81
CA LYS A 27 -8.50 -5.18 10.74
C LYS A 27 -7.92 -5.28 12.15
N GLU A 28 -6.75 -5.92 12.28
CA GLU A 28 -6.08 -6.03 13.57
C GLU A 28 -5.90 -4.62 14.13
N GLU A 29 -6.17 -4.45 15.42
CA GLU A 29 -6.02 -3.16 16.07
C GLU A 29 -4.54 -2.80 16.12
N ILE A 30 -4.21 -1.63 15.57
CA ILE A 30 -2.83 -1.15 15.49
C ILE A 30 -2.45 -0.61 16.86
N HIS A 31 -1.42 -1.21 17.47
CA HIS A 31 -0.90 -0.77 18.75
C HIS A 31 0.47 -0.10 18.56
N GLU A 32 0.59 1.16 18.99
CA GLU A 32 1.84 1.93 18.92
C GLU A 32 3.05 1.19 19.51
N VAL A 33 2.86 0.46 20.61
CA VAL A 33 3.92 -0.32 21.26
C VAL A 33 4.53 -1.39 20.34
N ASP A 34 3.75 -1.90 19.39
CA ASP A 34 4.23 -2.90 18.44
C ASP A 34 5.18 -2.29 17.41
N LEU A 35 5.10 -0.97 17.15
CA LEU A 35 5.98 -0.25 16.24
C LEU A 35 7.39 -0.06 16.82
N ILE A 36 7.53 0.05 18.14
CA ILE A 36 8.81 0.33 18.82
C ILE A 36 9.82 -0.80 18.59
N GLY A 37 11.01 -0.45 18.08
CA GLY A 37 12.10 -1.38 17.81
C GLY A 37 12.72 -1.18 16.43
N THR A 38 13.63 -2.07 16.06
CA THR A 38 14.31 -2.06 14.76
C THR A 38 13.64 -3.03 13.79
N TRP A 39 13.44 -2.55 12.58
CA TRP A 39 12.78 -3.25 11.48
C TRP A 39 13.68 -3.29 10.27
N ASP A 40 13.78 -4.45 9.64
CA ASP A 40 14.31 -4.61 8.30
C ASP A 40 13.24 -4.17 7.29
N ILE A 41 13.63 -3.29 6.37
CA ILE A 41 12.77 -2.85 5.27
C ILE A 41 12.92 -3.87 4.13
N GLY A 42 11.82 -4.50 3.76
CA GLY A 42 11.76 -5.46 2.66
C GLY A 42 11.88 -4.78 1.29
N GLN A 43 11.60 -5.56 0.24
CA GLN A 43 11.46 -4.99 -1.10
C GLN A 43 10.17 -4.16 -1.17
N ALA A 44 10.26 -3.00 -1.82
CA ALA A 44 9.09 -2.16 -2.11
C ALA A 44 8.24 -2.81 -3.22
N SER A 45 6.93 -2.77 -3.05
CA SER A 45 5.96 -3.06 -4.12
C SER A 45 5.37 -1.74 -4.59
N VAL A 46 5.37 -1.50 -5.90
CA VAL A 46 4.97 -0.23 -6.50
C VAL A 46 3.81 -0.48 -7.46
N ASP A 47 2.72 0.23 -7.27
CA ASP A 47 1.58 0.27 -8.19
C ASP A 47 1.27 1.72 -8.56
N ILE A 48 0.85 1.94 -9.80
CA ILE A 48 0.51 3.27 -10.30
C ILE A 48 -0.89 3.19 -10.92
N LYS A 49 -1.79 4.06 -10.48
CA LYS A 49 -3.19 4.07 -10.91
C LYS A 49 -3.59 5.40 -11.52
N VAL A 50 -4.45 5.35 -12.53
CA VAL A 50 -5.15 6.53 -13.06
C VAL A 50 -6.62 6.40 -12.71
N GLY A 51 -7.02 7.00 -11.59
CA GLY A 51 -8.32 6.72 -10.97
C GLY A 51 -8.40 5.25 -10.53
N PRO A 52 -9.41 4.45 -10.97
CA PRO A 52 -9.58 3.08 -10.52
C PRO A 52 -8.79 2.02 -11.32
N ILE A 53 -8.05 2.40 -12.35
CA ILE A 53 -7.36 1.48 -13.28
C ILE A 53 -5.85 1.58 -13.14
N SER A 54 -5.15 0.46 -13.35
CA SER A 54 -3.68 0.45 -13.37
C SER A 54 -3.15 1.31 -14.53
N LEU A 55 -1.94 1.85 -14.39
CA LEU A 55 -1.26 2.61 -15.44
C LEU A 55 -1.13 1.77 -16.71
N PHE A 56 -0.76 0.49 -16.58
CA PHE A 56 -0.68 -0.45 -17.70
C PHE A 56 -2.01 -0.55 -18.47
N ASP A 57 -3.12 -0.77 -17.75
CA ASP A 57 -4.44 -0.88 -18.36
C ASP A 57 -4.90 0.45 -18.97
N PHE A 58 -4.57 1.58 -18.34
CA PHE A 58 -4.85 2.91 -18.87
C PHE A 58 -4.13 3.16 -20.20
N LEU A 59 -2.83 2.87 -20.26
CA LEU A 59 -2.01 3.01 -21.47
C LEU A 59 -2.58 2.20 -22.64
N ILE A 60 -3.00 0.96 -22.39
CA ILE A 60 -3.54 0.08 -23.43
C ILE A 60 -4.98 0.45 -23.81
N SER A 61 -5.86 0.60 -22.82
CA SER A 61 -7.30 0.74 -23.08
C SER A 61 -7.71 2.15 -23.49
N THR A 62 -7.03 3.17 -22.97
CA THR A 62 -7.36 4.57 -23.18
C THR A 62 -6.45 5.22 -24.19
N LEU A 63 -5.13 5.05 -24.04
CA LEU A 63 -4.14 5.65 -24.94
C LEU A 63 -3.76 4.77 -26.13
N GLN A 64 -4.27 3.52 -26.18
CA GLN A 64 -4.08 2.58 -27.29
C GLN A 64 -2.62 2.21 -27.55
N PHE A 65 -1.79 2.20 -26.50
CA PHE A 65 -0.41 1.72 -26.58
C PHE A 65 -0.38 0.22 -26.88
N GLY A 66 0.68 -0.21 -27.57
CA GLY A 66 1.00 -1.65 -27.65
C GLY A 66 1.42 -2.18 -26.28
N GLN A 67 1.14 -3.46 -26.00
CA GLN A 67 1.43 -4.07 -24.69
C GLN A 67 2.89 -3.93 -24.27
N GLU A 68 3.83 -4.13 -25.21
CA GLU A 68 5.27 -4.03 -24.93
C GLU A 68 5.67 -2.61 -24.54
N ALA A 69 5.24 -1.59 -25.30
CA ALA A 69 5.51 -0.20 -25.00
C ALA A 69 4.84 0.27 -23.70
N ALA A 70 3.64 -0.24 -23.39
CA ALA A 70 2.96 0.05 -22.13
C ALA A 70 3.72 -0.52 -20.94
N GLN A 71 4.22 -1.75 -21.04
CA GLN A 71 5.02 -2.36 -19.98
C GLN A 71 6.34 -1.61 -19.78
N GLU A 72 7.04 -1.23 -20.85
CA GLU A 72 8.30 -0.49 -20.76
C GLU A 72 8.12 0.85 -20.02
N LEU A 73 7.02 1.56 -20.29
CA LEU A 73 6.71 2.80 -19.56
C LEU A 73 6.40 2.54 -18.09
N VAL A 74 5.61 1.52 -17.77
CA VAL A 74 5.33 1.15 -16.37
C VAL A 74 6.62 0.77 -15.63
N ASP A 75 7.48 -0.02 -16.25
CA ASP A 75 8.77 -0.41 -15.68
C ASP A 75 9.66 0.82 -15.47
N GLN A 76 9.66 1.77 -16.41
CA GLN A 76 10.40 3.03 -16.26
C GLN A 76 9.92 3.83 -15.05
N TYR A 77 8.61 4.07 -14.92
CA TYR A 77 8.07 4.84 -13.79
C TYR A 77 8.21 4.13 -12.45
N THR A 78 8.13 2.81 -12.41
CA THR A 78 8.24 2.06 -11.15
C THR A 78 9.69 1.84 -10.72
N SER A 79 10.65 1.86 -11.66
CA SER A 79 12.06 1.56 -11.36
C SER A 79 12.69 2.47 -10.31
N GLU A 80 12.32 3.75 -10.27
CA GLU A 80 12.86 4.73 -9.32
C GLU A 80 12.43 4.42 -7.88
N PHE A 81 11.27 3.78 -7.69
CA PHE A 81 10.70 3.51 -6.37
C PHE A 81 11.06 2.12 -5.83
N VAL A 82 11.42 1.17 -6.69
CA VAL A 82 11.87 -0.16 -6.26
C VAL A 82 13.15 -0.06 -5.42
N GLU A 83 13.98 0.95 -5.66
CA GLU A 83 15.21 1.20 -4.90
C GLU A 83 14.96 1.76 -3.48
N ILE A 84 13.73 2.14 -3.13
CA ILE A 84 13.35 2.57 -1.76
C ILE A 84 13.34 1.38 -0.79
N GLY A 85 13.22 0.15 -1.30
CA GLY A 85 13.31 -1.05 -0.47
C GLY A 85 14.71 -1.29 0.13
N GLY A 86 14.76 -2.07 1.21
CA GLY A 86 16.02 -2.41 1.89
C GLY A 86 16.42 -1.42 2.99
N GLY A 87 17.41 -1.82 3.79
CA GLY A 87 17.86 -1.05 4.93
C GLY A 87 17.09 -1.37 6.22
N THR A 88 17.19 -0.49 7.20
CA THR A 88 16.53 -0.64 8.49
C THR A 88 15.90 0.67 8.94
N VAL A 89 14.82 0.57 9.72
CA VAL A 89 14.24 1.69 10.45
C VAL A 89 14.09 1.32 11.92
N THR A 90 14.48 2.22 12.81
CA THR A 90 14.32 2.05 14.26
C THR A 90 13.38 3.11 14.80
N PHE A 91 12.28 2.69 15.42
CA PHE A 91 11.35 3.56 16.14
C PHE A 91 11.62 3.46 17.65
N ASN A 92 11.96 4.57 18.29
CA ASN A 92 12.31 4.62 19.71
C ASN A 92 11.12 5.05 20.59
N GLU A 93 11.14 4.66 21.87
CA GLU A 93 10.13 5.03 22.87
C GLU A 93 10.02 6.55 23.13
N ASP A 94 11.04 7.32 22.74
CA ASP A 94 11.06 8.78 22.87
C ASP A 94 10.51 9.51 21.63
N TYR A 95 9.83 8.78 20.74
CA TYR A 95 9.29 9.28 19.47
C TYR A 95 10.33 9.72 18.45
N SER A 96 11.60 9.35 18.61
CA SER A 96 12.61 9.50 17.57
C SER A 96 12.66 8.27 16.64
N TYR A 97 13.06 8.48 15.39
CA TYR A 97 13.42 7.40 14.47
C TYR A 97 14.80 7.58 13.84
N LEU A 98 15.37 6.46 13.41
CA LEU A 98 16.59 6.40 12.60
C LEU A 98 16.37 5.41 11.46
N MET A 99 16.52 5.87 10.22
CA MET A 99 16.53 5.06 9.02
C MET A 99 17.94 4.95 8.46
N LEU A 100 18.35 3.73 8.11
CA LEU A 100 19.64 3.43 7.50
C LEU A 100 19.40 2.65 6.21
N GLN A 101 19.78 3.22 5.08
CA GLN A 101 19.67 2.58 3.78
C GLN A 101 20.95 2.80 2.97
N TYR A 102 21.73 1.74 2.76
CA TYR A 102 23.05 1.82 2.12
C TYR A 102 23.98 2.85 2.78
N GLU A 103 24.27 3.97 2.11
CA GLU A 103 25.09 5.08 2.61
C GLU A 103 24.24 6.27 3.11
N LEU A 104 22.91 6.15 3.03
CA LEU A 104 21.95 7.15 3.50
C LEU A 104 21.59 6.89 4.96
N GLU A 105 21.65 7.96 5.74
CA GLU A 105 21.20 8.00 7.13
C GLU A 105 20.20 9.16 7.25
N GLU A 106 19.01 8.84 7.74
CA GLU A 106 17.96 9.81 8.01
C GLU A 106 17.48 9.63 9.44
N SER A 107 17.21 10.73 10.14
CA SER A 107 16.65 10.69 11.48
C SER A 107 15.64 11.80 11.69
N GLY A 108 14.71 11.57 12.60
CA GLY A 108 13.61 12.48 12.83
C GLY A 108 12.74 12.06 14.00
N THR A 109 11.51 12.56 14.01
CA THR A 109 10.47 12.14 14.95
C THR A 109 9.35 11.41 14.23
N TRP A 110 8.63 10.55 14.94
CA TRP A 110 7.47 9.86 14.39
C TRP A 110 6.26 9.99 15.33
N GLU A 111 5.07 9.94 14.74
CA GLU A 111 3.79 9.97 15.45
C GLU A 111 2.82 9.01 14.76
N LEU A 112 2.04 8.27 15.54
CA LEU A 112 1.03 7.34 15.03
C LEU A 112 -0.36 7.80 15.50
N GLU A 113 -1.18 8.25 14.56
CA GLU A 113 -2.58 8.59 14.80
C GLU A 113 -3.47 7.57 14.08
N GLU A 114 -4.14 6.69 14.84
CA GLU A 114 -4.92 5.58 14.29
C GLU A 114 -4.07 4.66 13.39
N ASP A 115 -4.30 4.69 12.07
CA ASP A 115 -3.56 3.95 11.05
C ASP A 115 -2.61 4.87 10.24
N LYS A 116 -2.36 6.10 10.70
CA LYS A 116 -1.52 7.09 10.03
C LYS A 116 -0.21 7.29 10.77
N LEU A 117 0.88 6.89 10.14
CA LEU A 117 2.24 7.07 10.61
C LEU A 117 2.84 8.33 9.96
N TYR A 118 3.05 9.35 10.78
CA TYR A 118 3.76 10.57 10.40
C TYR A 118 5.24 10.39 10.71
N MET A 119 6.10 10.65 9.72
CA MET A 119 7.55 10.69 9.88
C MET A 119 8.04 12.10 9.54
N ILE A 120 8.74 12.74 10.48
CA ILE A 120 9.14 14.13 10.38
C ILE A 120 10.67 14.19 10.45
N ILE A 121 11.30 14.51 9.33
CA ILE A 121 12.76 14.59 9.21
C ILE A 121 13.30 15.70 10.10
N THR A 122 14.46 15.46 10.74
CA THR A 122 15.10 16.45 11.61
C THR A 122 15.41 17.74 10.83
N GLY A 123 14.80 18.85 11.27
CA GLY A 123 14.99 20.16 10.66
C GLY A 123 13.92 20.53 9.63
N GLU A 124 12.98 19.64 9.38
CA GLU A 124 11.82 19.88 8.53
C GLU A 124 10.55 20.04 9.36
N THR A 125 9.49 20.55 8.73
CA THR A 125 8.15 20.59 9.31
C THR A 125 7.38 19.34 8.90
N GLN A 126 6.42 18.93 9.72
CA GLN A 126 5.52 17.82 9.39
C GLN A 126 4.89 18.03 8.01
N ASP A 127 5.01 17.00 7.16
CA ASP A 127 4.31 16.93 5.89
C ASP A 127 2.87 16.44 6.11
N ASP A 128 1.95 16.89 5.26
CA ASP A 128 0.53 16.55 5.31
C ASP A 128 0.24 15.16 4.70
N ASN A 129 1.27 14.43 4.25
CA ASN A 129 1.18 13.11 3.62
C ASN A 129 1.73 11.99 4.52
N PRO A 130 0.94 11.48 5.50
CA PRO A 130 1.35 10.35 6.32
C PRO A 130 1.39 9.05 5.54
N LEU A 131 2.21 8.13 6.05
CA LEU A 131 2.16 6.72 5.67
C LEU A 131 0.92 6.06 6.28
N SER A 132 0.28 5.15 5.55
CA SER A 132 -0.82 4.33 6.08
C SER A 132 -0.28 2.99 6.57
N VAL A 133 -0.60 2.61 7.81
CA VAL A 133 -0.23 1.32 8.40
C VAL A 133 -1.37 0.34 8.14
N GLU A 134 -1.26 -0.51 7.13
CA GLU A 134 -2.31 -1.47 6.78
C GLU A 134 -2.33 -2.69 7.71
N SER A 135 -1.18 -3.06 8.25
CA SER A 135 -1.08 -4.08 9.30
C SER A 135 0.15 -3.84 10.19
N LEU A 136 0.02 -4.16 11.48
CA LEU A 136 1.11 -4.08 12.44
C LEU A 136 0.91 -5.14 13.51
N ASN A 137 1.95 -5.92 13.76
CA ASN A 137 2.05 -6.79 14.93
C ASN A 137 3.50 -6.79 15.45
N SER A 138 3.78 -7.58 16.49
CA SER A 138 5.09 -7.64 17.14
C SER A 138 6.26 -8.09 16.25
N SER A 139 6.01 -8.56 15.01
CA SER A 139 7.02 -9.15 14.11
C SER A 139 6.97 -8.66 12.67
N ALA A 140 5.83 -8.16 12.20
CA ALA A 140 5.63 -7.73 10.82
C ALA A 140 4.76 -6.47 10.77
N ALA A 141 5.04 -5.61 9.80
CA ALA A 141 4.18 -4.48 9.47
C ALA A 141 4.12 -4.27 7.96
N ILE A 142 2.99 -3.76 7.49
CA ILE A 142 2.80 -3.31 6.12
C ILE A 142 2.46 -1.83 6.17
N VAL A 143 3.31 -1.02 5.54
CA VAL A 143 3.16 0.42 5.49
C VAL A 143 3.04 0.85 4.03
N VAL A 144 2.08 1.71 3.74
CA VAL A 144 1.74 2.17 2.39
C VAL A 144 1.90 3.68 2.31
N TRP A 145 2.64 4.14 1.32
CA TRP A 145 2.73 5.54 0.94
C TRP A 145 1.95 5.76 -0.35
N GLU A 146 1.09 6.78 -0.38
CA GLU A 146 0.35 7.18 -1.58
C GLU A 146 0.64 8.62 -1.93
N GLU A 147 0.96 8.89 -3.20
CA GLU A 147 1.22 10.24 -3.71
C GLU A 147 0.50 10.44 -5.05
N GLU A 148 -0.17 11.58 -5.21
CA GLU A 148 -0.70 12.00 -6.50
C GLU A 148 0.36 12.76 -7.29
N GLN A 149 0.64 12.32 -8.51
CA GLN A 149 1.60 12.95 -9.41
C GLN A 149 0.97 13.20 -10.78
N GLU A 150 1.33 14.32 -11.40
CA GLU A 150 1.04 14.57 -12.81
C GLU A 150 2.08 13.85 -13.69
N ILE A 151 1.62 12.92 -14.52
CA ILE A 151 2.45 12.17 -15.46
C ILE A 151 2.32 12.81 -16.84
N SER A 152 3.45 13.24 -17.39
CA SER A 152 3.56 13.72 -18.77
C SER A 152 4.20 12.65 -19.65
N LEU A 153 3.53 12.33 -20.76
CA LEU A 153 4.02 11.38 -21.77
C LEU A 153 4.63 12.08 -23.00
N GLY A 154 4.92 13.38 -22.89
CA GLY A 154 5.53 14.20 -23.94
C GLY A 154 4.55 15.21 -24.57
N GLU A 155 5.09 16.08 -25.43
CA GLU A 155 4.40 17.30 -25.92
C GLU A 155 3.11 17.04 -26.73
N ASP A 156 2.94 15.83 -27.27
CA ASP A 156 1.80 15.47 -28.12
C ASP A 156 0.64 14.80 -27.37
N MET A 157 0.80 14.55 -26.07
CA MET A 157 -0.24 13.92 -25.24
C MET A 157 -0.59 14.81 -24.04
N ASN A 158 -1.86 14.75 -23.63
CA ASN A 158 -2.29 15.45 -22.43
C ASN A 158 -1.71 14.76 -21.20
N ASP A 159 -1.28 15.57 -20.24
CA ASP A 159 -0.88 15.10 -18.93
C ASP A 159 -2.10 14.52 -18.19
N PHE A 160 -1.84 13.59 -17.27
CA PHE A 160 -2.88 13.01 -16.43
C PHE A 160 -2.37 12.82 -15.01
N THR A 161 -3.27 12.95 -14.05
CA THR A 161 -2.98 12.66 -12.65
C THR A 161 -3.02 11.15 -12.43
N ALA A 162 -1.97 10.64 -11.82
CA ALA A 162 -1.86 9.27 -11.36
C ALA A 162 -1.59 9.24 -9.85
N THR A 163 -2.03 8.18 -9.19
CA THR A 163 -1.68 7.89 -7.79
C THR A 163 -0.62 6.80 -7.81
N ILE A 164 0.55 7.12 -7.25
CA ILE A 164 1.62 6.18 -7.00
C ILE A 164 1.38 5.60 -5.61
N ILE A 165 1.42 4.27 -5.51
CA ILE A 165 1.18 3.52 -4.28
C ILE A 165 2.42 2.66 -4.03
N ILE A 166 3.13 2.94 -2.94
CA ILE A 166 4.35 2.24 -2.55
C ILE A 166 4.07 1.49 -1.25
N GLU A 167 4.12 0.17 -1.31
CA GLU A 167 3.96 -0.71 -0.16
C GLU A 167 5.32 -1.22 0.31
N LEU A 168 5.60 -1.02 1.60
CA LEU A 168 6.78 -1.49 2.29
C LEU A 168 6.42 -2.57 3.30
N ASN A 169 7.05 -3.72 3.15
CA ASN A 169 6.95 -4.83 4.09
C ASN A 169 8.08 -4.73 5.11
N LEU A 170 7.75 -4.55 6.39
CA LEU A 170 8.72 -4.45 7.48
C LEU A 170 8.76 -5.75 8.29
N SER A 171 9.96 -6.20 8.65
CA SER A 171 10.16 -7.38 9.51
C SER A 171 11.00 -7.01 10.73
N LYS A 172 10.55 -7.36 11.93
CA LYS A 172 11.26 -7.04 13.18
C LYS A 172 12.56 -7.83 13.28
N GLN A 173 13.64 -7.19 13.75
CA GLN A 173 14.92 -7.84 14.07
C GLN A 173 14.87 -8.65 15.37
#